data_AF-A0A933PDP0-F1
#
_entry.id   AF-A0A933PDP0-F1
#
_cell.length_a   1.000
_cell.length_b   1.000
_cell.length_c   1.000
_cell.angle_alpha   90.00
_cell.angle_beta   90.00
_cell.angle_gamma   90.00
#
_symmetry.space_group_name_H-M   'P 1'
#
loop_
_entity.id
_entity.type
_entity.pdbx_description
1 polymer ?
#
loop_
_entity_poly.entity_id
_entity_poly.type
_entity_poly.pdbx_seq_one_letter_code
_entity_poly.pdbx_strand_id
1 'polypeptide(L)'
;TLLAGGATAIAGPIGFVGLMVPHVARLLVGADHRRMLPVTVLGGALFLVLADLAARTLARPLELPLSVVTAAIGGPFFLWLMTRAERTPGVV
;
A
#
# COMPACT_ATOMS: atom_id res chain seq x y z
N THR A 1 -12.03 -5.80 -10.54
CA THR A 1 -13.05 -6.34 -9.61
C THR A 1 -12.93 -7.84 -9.39
N LEU A 2 -12.69 -8.68 -10.41
CA LEU A 2 -12.45 -10.12 -10.21
C LEU A 2 -11.29 -10.40 -9.23
N LEU A 3 -10.10 -9.87 -9.51
CA LEU A 3 -8.93 -10.04 -8.63
C LEU A 3 -9.14 -9.44 -7.24
N ALA A 4 -9.61 -8.18 -7.18
CA ALA A 4 -9.85 -7.48 -5.93
C ALA A 4 -10.95 -8.14 -5.08
N GLY A 5 -12.04 -8.59 -5.71
CA GLY A 5 -13.14 -9.27 -5.05
C GLY A 5 -12.75 -10.66 -4.55
N GLY A 6 -12.04 -11.44 -5.37
CA GLY A 6 -11.51 -12.75 -4.95
C GLY A 6 -10.52 -12.64 -3.79
N ALA A 7 -9.60 -11.68 -3.84
CA ALA A 7 -8.67 -11.43 -2.74
C ALA A 7 -9.40 -11.00 -1.45
N THR A 8 -10.37 -10.10 -1.57
CA THR A 8 -11.14 -9.59 -0.41
C THR A 8 -12.04 -10.67 0.22
N ALA A 9 -12.60 -11.57 -0.59
CA ALA A 9 -13.42 -12.67 -0.09
C ALA A 9 -12.63 -13.65 0.79
N ILE A 10 -11.33 -13.82 0.52
CA ILE A 10 -10.45 -14.74 1.26
C ILE A 10 -9.76 -14.04 2.43
N ALA A 11 -9.19 -12.86 2.20
CA ALA A 11 -8.34 -12.16 3.16
C ALA A 11 -9.07 -11.08 3.97
N GLY A 12 -10.34 -10.80 3.66
CA GLY A 12 -11.06 -9.64 4.19
C GLY A 12 -10.66 -8.32 3.51
N PRO A 13 -11.26 -7.19 3.92
CA PRO A 13 -10.99 -5.88 3.33
C PRO A 13 -9.59 -5.38 3.69
N ILE A 14 -8.78 -5.13 2.66
CA ILE A 14 -7.42 -4.59 2.80
C ILE A 14 -7.38 -3.15 2.30
N GLY A 15 -7.08 -2.21 3.21
CA GLY A 15 -6.98 -0.78 2.90
C GLY A 15 -5.58 -0.34 2.47
N PHE A 16 -5.50 0.79 1.76
CA PHE A 16 -4.30 1.55 1.37
C PHE A 16 -3.29 0.88 0.42
N VAL A 17 -3.14 -0.44 0.42
CA VAL A 17 -2.14 -1.17 -0.39
C VAL A 17 -2.28 -0.82 -1.88
N GLY A 18 -3.50 -0.85 -2.41
CA GLY A 18 -3.79 -0.56 -3.81
C GLY A 18 -3.53 0.89 -4.23
N LEU A 19 -3.33 1.81 -3.28
CA LEU A 19 -2.95 3.19 -3.56
C LEU A 19 -1.44 3.39 -3.34
N MET A 20 -0.91 2.88 -2.24
CA MET A 20 0.47 3.10 -1.83
C MET A 20 1.47 2.40 -2.76
N VAL A 21 1.27 1.11 -3.01
CA VAL A 21 2.24 0.29 -3.77
C VAL A 21 2.43 0.78 -5.21
N PRO A 22 1.38 1.01 -6.03
CA PRO A 22 1.59 1.53 -7.39
C PRO A 22 2.17 2.94 -7.40
N HIS A 23 1.90 3.75 -6.36
CA HIS A 23 2.47 5.09 -6.27
C HIS A 23 3.97 5.04 -5.98
N VAL A 24 4.40 4.20 -5.03
CA VAL A 24 5.83 3.95 -4.78
C VAL A 24 6.50 3.36 -6.02
N ALA A 25 5.87 2.38 -6.69
CA ALA A 25 6.39 1.82 -7.92
C ALA A 25 6.58 2.89 -9.01
N ARG A 26 5.61 3.81 -9.16
CA ARG A 26 5.71 4.93 -10.11
C ARG A 26 6.87 5.88 -9.80
N LEU A 27 7.15 6.13 -8.51
CA LEU A 27 8.30 6.95 -8.10
C LEU A 27 9.65 6.24 -8.33
N LEU A 28 9.68 4.90 -8.28
CA LEU A 28 10.91 4.11 -8.44
C LEU A 28 11.27 3.83 -9.90
N VAL A 29 10.30 3.46 -10.74
CA VAL A 29 10.55 3.01 -12.13
C VAL A 29 9.89 3.88 -13.20
N GLY A 30 9.24 4.97 -12.80
CA GLY A 30 8.53 5.89 -13.70
C GLY A 30 7.14 5.41 -14.08
N ALA A 31 6.52 6.08 -15.07
CA ALA A 31 5.14 5.86 -15.48
C ALA A 31 4.95 4.77 -16.56
N ASP A 32 6.02 4.07 -16.97
CA ASP A 32 5.93 2.98 -17.92
C ASP A 32 5.28 1.75 -17.25
N HIS A 33 4.06 1.42 -17.70
CA HIS A 33 3.26 0.34 -17.15
C HIS A 33 3.91 -1.03 -17.31
N ARG A 34 4.73 -1.25 -18.35
CA ARG A 34 5.42 -2.53 -18.55
C ARG A 34 6.40 -2.84 -17.43
N ARG A 35 7.05 -1.81 -16.88
CA ARG A 35 7.99 -1.93 -15.76
C ARG A 35 7.29 -1.75 -14.42
N MET A 36 6.30 -0.87 -14.35
CA MET A 36 5.57 -0.58 -13.12
C MET A 36 4.71 -1.76 -12.65
N LEU A 37 4.10 -2.52 -13.55
CA LEU A 37 3.28 -3.68 -13.19
C LEU A 37 4.05 -4.76 -12.41
N PRO A 38 5.18 -5.32 -12.91
CA PRO A 38 5.93 -6.34 -12.16
C PRO A 38 6.46 -5.80 -10.82
N VAL A 39 6.89 -4.54 -10.77
CA VAL A 39 7.35 -3.89 -9.53
C VAL A 39 6.20 -3.75 -8.53
N THR A 40 5.00 -3.40 -9.00
CA THR A 40 3.81 -3.27 -8.15
C THR A 40 3.37 -4.63 -7.60
N VAL A 41 3.41 -5.69 -8.42
CA VAL A 41 3.07 -7.04 -7.98
C VAL A 41 4.05 -7.54 -6.91
N LEU A 42 5.35 -7.45 -7.17
CA LEU A 42 6.38 -7.91 -6.23
C LEU A 42 6.44 -7.04 -4.98
N GLY A 43 6.40 -5.71 -5.14
CA GLY A 43 6.39 -4.77 -4.03
C GLY A 43 5.14 -4.91 -3.16
N GLY A 44 3.98 -5.17 -3.78
CA GLY A 44 2.73 -5.41 -3.06
C GLY A 44 2.74 -6.72 -2.28
N ALA A 45 3.24 -7.80 -2.88
CA ALA A 45 3.40 -9.08 -2.19
C ALA A 45 4.37 -8.97 -1.00
N LEU A 46 5.53 -8.36 -1.21
CA LEU A 46 6.52 -8.16 -0.15
C LEU A 46 5.96 -7.30 0.99
N PHE A 47 5.31 -6.18 0.66
CA PHE A 47 4.69 -5.30 1.63
C PHE A 47 3.63 -6.03 2.47
N LEU A 48 2.75 -6.82 1.83
CA LEU A 48 1.69 -7.55 2.53
C LEU A 48 2.27 -8.59 3.51
N VAL A 49 3.28 -9.34 3.08
CA VAL A 49 3.92 -10.36 3.93
C VAL A 49 4.56 -9.72 5.16
N LEU A 50 5.26 -8.59 4.98
CA LEU A 50 5.84 -7.86 6.11
C LEU A 50 4.78 -7.28 7.03
N ALA A 51 3.68 -6.75 6.48
CA ALA A 51 2.56 -6.23 7.27
C ALA A 51 1.84 -7.34 8.05
N ASP A 52 1.60 -8.51 7.46
CA ASP A 52 1.02 -9.69 8.13
C ASP A 52 1.95 -10.20 9.24
N LEU A 53 3.25 -10.29 8.97
CA LEU A 53 4.23 -10.66 9.98
C LEU A 53 4.23 -9.68 11.16
N ALA A 54 4.17 -8.37 10.89
CA ALA A 54 4.09 -7.34 11.92
C ALA A 54 2.78 -7.47 12.71
N ALA A 55 1.64 -7.69 12.05
CA ALA A 55 0.35 -7.87 12.70
C ALA A 55 0.34 -9.05 13.69
N ARG A 56 1.02 -10.16 13.34
CA ARG A 56 1.13 -11.36 14.18
C ARG A 56 2.13 -11.24 15.34
N THR A 57 3.13 -10.36 15.21
CA THR A 57 4.24 -10.27 16.17
C THR A 57 4.09 -9.13 17.16
N LEU A 58 3.53 -7.98 16.76
CA LEU A 58 3.47 -6.77 17.59
C LEU A 58 2.52 -6.85 18.79
N ALA A 59 1.51 -7.72 18.77
CA ALA A 59 0.41 -7.67 19.74
C ALA A 59 0.08 -9.01 20.41
N ARG A 60 0.99 -9.99 20.42
CA ARG A 60 0.73 -11.27 21.11
C ARG A 60 0.29 -11.03 22.57
N PRO A 61 -0.82 -11.67 23.04
CA PRO A 61 -1.58 -12.78 22.44
C PRO A 61 -2.76 -12.36 21.54
N LEU A 62 -2.97 -11.05 21.34
CA LEU A 62 -4.06 -10.51 20.54
C LEU A 62 -3.69 -10.51 19.05
N GLU A 63 -4.60 -10.98 18.20
CA GLU A 63 -4.43 -10.93 16.75
C GLU A 63 -4.90 -9.57 16.22
N LEU A 64 -3.96 -8.75 15.74
CA LEU A 64 -4.32 -7.49 15.09
C LEU A 64 -4.83 -7.75 13.67
N PRO A 65 -5.93 -7.11 13.24
CA PRO A 65 -6.34 -7.15 11.85
C PRO A 65 -5.24 -6.51 10.98
N LEU A 66 -4.88 -7.19 9.89
CA LEU A 66 -3.85 -6.70 8.96
C LEU A 66 -4.19 -5.29 8.43
N SER A 67 -5.48 -4.99 8.27
CA SER A 67 -5.98 -3.71 7.78
C SER A 67 -5.66 -2.55 8.72
N VAL A 68 -5.54 -2.80 10.03
CA VAL A 68 -5.12 -1.79 11.02
C VAL A 68 -3.66 -1.45 10.81
N VAL A 69 -2.81 -2.46 10.61
CA VAL A 69 -1.38 -2.26 10.35
C VAL A 69 -1.17 -1.52 9.02
N THR A 70 -1.88 -1.93 7.97
CA THR A 70 -1.74 -1.26 6.66
C THR A 70 -2.32 0.15 6.68
N ALA A 71 -3.39 0.43 7.43
CA ALA A 71 -3.93 1.77 7.60
C ALA A 71 -2.99 2.68 8.43
N ALA A 72 -2.38 2.15 9.48
CA ALA A 72 -1.41 2.88 10.31
C ALA A 72 -0.19 3.35 9.51
N ILE A 73 0.21 2.59 8.48
CA ILE A 73 1.30 2.96 7.56
C ILE A 73 0.78 3.83 6.41
N GLY A 74 -0.36 3.45 5.83
CA GLY A 74 -0.93 4.08 4.64
C GLY A 74 -1.46 5.49 4.88
N GLY A 75 -2.02 5.78 6.06
CA GLY A 75 -2.49 7.11 6.44
C GLY A 75 -1.37 8.16 6.43
N PRO A 76 -0.28 7.97 7.19
CA PRO A 76 0.90 8.84 7.14
C PRO A 76 1.52 8.95 5.75
N PHE A 77 1.61 7.84 5.01
CA PHE A 77 2.12 7.85 3.63
C PHE A 77 1.27 8.74 2.72
N PHE A 78 -0.05 8.65 2.83
CA PHE A 78 -0.97 9.46 2.03
C PHE A 78 -0.88 10.95 2.38
N LEU A 79 -0.81 11.29 3.67
CA LEU A 79 -0.63 12.67 4.13
C LEU A 79 0.71 13.26 3.61
N TRP A 80 1.78 12.47 3.68
CA TRP A 80 3.06 12.87 3.12
C TRP A 80 2.99 13.12 1.61
N LEU A 81 2.22 12.30 0.89
CA LEU A 81 2.03 12.49 -0.55
C LEU A 81 1.28 13.79 -0.86
N MET A 82 0.19 14.07 -0.11
CA MET A 82 -0.60 15.29 -0.28
C MET A 82 0.27 16.54 -0.08
N THR A 83 1.03 16.58 1.02
CA THR A 83 1.91 17.72 1.33
C THR A 83 3.04 17.90 0.30
N ARG A 84 3.45 16.86 -0.42
CA ARG A 84 4.38 16.96 -1.55
C ARG A 84 3.73 17.51 -2.81
N ALA A 85 2.50 17.09 -3.12
CA ALA A 85 1.79 17.53 -4.32
C ALA A 85 1.52 19.04 -4.30
N GLU A 86 1.24 19.60 -3.12
CA GLU A 86 1.00 21.04 -2.90
C GLU A 86 2.25 21.92 -3.12
N ARG A 87 3.45 21.33 -3.18
CA ARG A 87 4.71 22.07 -3.43
C ARG A 87 5.03 22.29 -4.90
N THR A 88 4.09 22.03 -5.81
CA THR A 88 4.18 22.61 -7.16
C THR A 88 3.86 24.10 -7.01
N PRO A 89 4.86 25.01 -7.12
CA PRO A 89 4.61 26.43 -6.92
C PRO A 89 3.53 26.86 -7.89
N GLY A 90 2.45 27.43 -7.36
CA GLY A 90 1.49 28.16 -8.17
C GLY A 90 2.27 29.21 -8.95
N VAL A 91 2.36 28.99 -10.26
CA VAL A 91 2.67 30.05 -11.22
C VAL A 91 1.44 30.94 -11.19
N VAL A 92 1.52 32.01 -10.40
CA VAL A 92 0.61 33.17 -10.44
C VAL A 92 1.44 34.38 -10.81
#